data_AF-A0A0H2VHG0-F1
#
_entry.id   AF-A0A0H2VHG0-F1
#
_cell.length_a   1.000
_cell.length_b   1.000
_cell.length_c   1.000
_cell.angle_alpha   90.00
_cell.angle_beta   90.00
_cell.angle_gamma   90.00
#
_symmetry.space_group_name_H-M   'P 1'
#
loop_
_entity.id
_entity.type
_entity.pdbx_description
1 polymer ?
#
loop_
_entity_poly.entity_id
_entity_poly.type
_entity_poly.pdbx_seq_one_letter_code
_entity_poly.pdbx_strand_id
1 'polypeptide(L)'
;MKQLMIRNLKLRSWTLIIYALLLLFFPIYHLLNKDTPLYSIISGPIGLILTMICLIDIGHLFRVNRRLGGSSSYYFFYSLPVSKRDLLNANYMTCILLTFIGALIISLYGYNTSTIKTDSIYFSTTFSFIVGNFFSIPIAFSKSTERKDRDIPYIAYIVGIMVVLPFTLSVIFILINYLTHNDSHIPMIYSYFLNYGLLVVSSIFLVINYLIQIKKIKY
;
A
#
# COMPACT_ATOMS: atom_id res chain seq x y z
N MET A 1 -0.43 14.30 -19.88
CA MET A 1 -0.03 13.64 -18.62
C MET A 1 0.00 14.56 -17.37
N LYS A 2 0.72 15.69 -17.34
CA LYS A 2 0.90 16.56 -16.14
C LYS A 2 -0.43 16.97 -15.46
N GLN A 3 -1.41 17.41 -16.23
CA GLN A 3 -2.72 17.83 -15.70
C GLN A 3 -3.50 16.68 -15.03
N LEU A 4 -3.37 15.45 -15.55
CA LEU A 4 -4.00 14.26 -14.96
C LEU A 4 -3.38 13.90 -13.60
N MET A 5 -2.05 14.01 -13.50
CA MET A 5 -1.37 13.84 -12.21
C MET A 5 -1.79 14.89 -11.20
N ILE A 6 -1.85 16.17 -11.60
CA ILE A 6 -2.33 17.25 -10.73
C ILE A 6 -3.77 16.98 -10.27
N ARG A 7 -4.66 16.53 -11.17
CA ARG A 7 -6.02 16.13 -10.81
C ARG A 7 -6.01 15.01 -9.77
N ASN A 8 -5.25 13.95 -10.01
CA ASN A 8 -5.16 12.82 -9.08
C ASN A 8 -4.62 13.23 -7.70
N LEU A 9 -3.67 14.17 -7.66
CA LEU A 9 -3.14 14.74 -6.40
C LEU A 9 -4.16 15.66 -5.72
N LYS A 10 -4.88 16.51 -6.47
CA LYS A 10 -5.98 17.34 -5.93
C LYS A 10 -7.09 16.50 -5.33
N LEU A 11 -7.41 15.37 -5.97
CA LEU A 11 -8.33 14.36 -5.43
C LEU A 11 -7.81 13.72 -4.15
N ARG A 12 -6.61 14.04 -3.67
CA ARG A 12 -6.01 13.60 -2.41
C ARG A 12 -5.45 14.74 -1.55
N SER A 13 -5.93 15.95 -1.77
CA SER A 13 -5.52 17.13 -1.00
C SER A 13 -5.47 16.85 0.50
N TRP A 14 -6.51 16.25 1.08
CA TRP A 14 -6.55 15.89 2.51
C TRP A 14 -5.44 14.94 2.95
N THR A 15 -5.14 13.88 2.18
CA THR A 15 -4.04 12.96 2.51
C THR A 15 -2.71 13.70 2.46
N LEU A 16 -2.50 14.54 1.45
CA LEU A 16 -1.28 15.32 1.30
C LEU A 16 -1.10 16.34 2.43
N ILE A 17 -2.19 16.97 2.89
CA ILE A 17 -2.18 17.88 4.04
C ILE A 17 -1.75 17.11 5.29
N ILE A 18 -2.33 15.94 5.55
CA ILE A 18 -1.96 15.09 6.70
C ILE A 18 -0.49 14.69 6.61
N TYR A 19 -0.02 14.30 5.42
CA TYR A 19 1.38 13.93 5.20
C TYR A 19 2.33 15.10 5.47
N ALA A 20 1.98 16.30 5.01
CA ALA A 20 2.76 17.51 5.26
C ALA A 20 2.79 17.88 6.75
N LEU A 21 1.65 17.77 7.45
CA LEU A 21 1.59 18.00 8.90
C LEU A 21 2.47 17.01 9.65
N LEU A 22 2.39 15.70 9.33
CA LEU A 22 3.25 14.69 9.94
C LEU A 22 4.74 14.97 9.68
N LEU A 23 5.13 15.36 8.47
CA LEU A 23 6.53 15.75 8.21
C LEU A 23 6.97 16.96 9.04
N LEU A 24 6.09 17.94 9.23
CA LEU A 24 6.38 19.13 10.04
C LEU A 24 6.50 18.81 11.53
N PHE A 25 5.65 17.91 12.05
CA PHE A 25 5.67 17.50 13.45
C PHE A 25 6.75 16.46 13.78
N PHE A 26 7.30 15.77 12.78
CA PHE A 26 8.33 14.76 12.97
C PHE A 26 9.56 15.21 13.80
N PRO A 27 10.22 16.36 13.53
CA PRO A 27 11.37 16.78 14.34
C PRO A 27 11.01 16.98 15.81
N ILE A 28 9.83 17.53 16.10
CA ILE A 28 9.34 17.70 17.47
C ILE A 28 9.13 16.33 18.12
N TYR A 29 8.49 15.40 17.41
CA TYR A 29 8.29 14.04 17.88
C TYR A 29 9.60 13.30 18.20
N HIS A 30 10.63 13.48 17.36
CA HIS A 30 11.91 12.82 17.54
C HIS A 30 12.71 13.37 18.73
N LEU A 31 12.54 14.64 19.08
CA LEU A 31 13.20 15.29 20.21
C LEU A 31 12.56 14.92 21.57
N LEU A 32 11.39 14.29 21.58
CA LEU A 32 10.73 13.87 22.81
C LEU A 32 11.45 12.69 23.45
N ASN A 33 11.74 12.80 24.74
CA ASN A 33 12.29 11.69 25.50
C ASN A 33 11.21 10.61 25.73
N LYS A 34 11.51 9.38 25.32
CA LYS A 34 10.60 8.23 25.36
C LYS A 34 10.14 7.85 26.77
N ASP A 35 10.97 8.15 27.78
CA ASP A 35 10.69 7.81 29.18
C ASP A 35 9.72 8.79 29.85
N THR A 36 9.32 9.86 29.15
CA THR A 36 8.40 10.86 29.70
C THR A 36 6.93 10.50 29.44
N PRO A 37 6.02 10.81 30.38
CA PRO A 37 4.59 10.61 30.15
C PRO A 37 4.08 11.44 28.96
N LEU A 38 4.74 12.56 28.68
CA LEU A 38 4.44 13.44 27.53
C LEU A 38 4.65 12.71 26.19
N TYR A 39 5.69 11.88 26.07
CA TYR A 39 5.88 11.05 24.87
C TYR A 39 4.70 10.12 24.63
N SER A 40 4.21 9.43 25.68
CA SER A 40 3.08 8.50 25.56
C SER A 40 1.78 9.19 25.12
N ILE A 41 1.52 10.39 25.66
CA ILE A 41 0.35 11.21 25.32
C ILE A 41 0.38 11.66 23.85
N ILE A 42 1.57 11.97 23.31
CA ILE A 42 1.74 12.41 21.92
C ILE A 42 1.83 11.22 20.96
N SER A 43 2.50 10.14 21.35
CA SER A 43 2.71 8.96 20.50
C SER A 43 1.42 8.19 20.24
N GLY A 44 0.49 8.14 21.19
CA GLY A 44 -0.79 7.45 21.04
C GLY A 44 -1.63 7.97 19.85
N PRO A 45 -1.99 9.27 19.84
CA PRO A 45 -2.71 9.89 18.72
C PRO A 45 -1.97 9.79 17.39
N ILE A 46 -0.64 9.99 17.38
CA ILE A 46 0.18 9.85 16.16
C ILE A 46 0.11 8.41 15.64
N GLY A 47 0.23 7.42 16.52
CA GLY A 47 0.08 6.01 16.17
C GLY A 47 -1.29 5.72 15.55
N LEU A 48 -2.38 6.25 16.14
CA LEU A 48 -3.72 6.10 15.59
C LEU A 48 -3.83 6.73 14.19
N ILE A 49 -3.33 7.95 13.99
CA ILE A 49 -3.30 8.60 12.67
C ILE A 49 -2.52 7.75 11.67
N LEU A 50 -1.38 7.19 12.05
CA LEU A 50 -0.57 6.33 11.19
C LEU A 50 -1.27 5.00 10.86
N THR A 51 -2.00 4.38 11.79
CA THR A 51 -2.84 3.20 11.46
C THR A 51 -3.93 3.54 10.46
N MET A 52 -4.59 4.68 10.64
CA MET A 52 -5.65 5.14 9.74
C MET A 52 -5.09 5.42 8.36
N ILE A 53 -3.90 6.04 8.26
CA ILE A 53 -3.19 6.17 6.99
C ILE A 53 -2.94 4.79 6.41
N CYS A 54 -2.35 3.87 7.16
CA CYS A 54 -2.08 2.51 6.66
C CYS A 54 -3.35 1.84 6.13
N LEU A 55 -4.48 1.89 6.83
CA LEU A 55 -5.72 1.21 6.43
C LEU A 55 -6.48 1.93 5.29
N ILE A 56 -6.50 3.26 5.31
CA ILE A 56 -7.28 4.05 4.34
C ILE A 56 -6.50 4.26 3.05
N ASP A 57 -5.18 4.30 3.13
CA ASP A 57 -4.31 4.55 2.00
C ASP A 57 -3.68 3.28 1.42
N ILE A 58 -3.82 2.10 2.05
CA ILE A 58 -3.50 0.82 1.41
C ILE A 58 -4.51 0.51 0.31
N GLY A 59 -4.06 0.54 -0.94
CA GLY A 59 -4.96 0.50 -2.09
C GLY A 59 -5.38 1.91 -2.54
N HIS A 60 -4.40 2.80 -2.61
CA HIS A 60 -4.51 4.13 -3.20
C HIS A 60 -5.42 4.18 -4.44
N LEU A 61 -5.27 3.25 -5.38
CA LEU A 61 -6.03 3.29 -6.62
C LEU A 61 -7.55 3.12 -6.42
N PHE A 62 -7.99 2.36 -5.41
CA PHE A 62 -9.41 2.24 -5.03
C PHE A 62 -10.02 3.58 -4.63
N ARG A 63 -9.28 4.37 -3.85
CA ARG A 63 -9.75 5.67 -3.37
C ARG A 63 -9.85 6.69 -4.50
N VAL A 64 -8.88 6.68 -5.41
CA VAL A 64 -8.93 7.51 -6.64
C VAL A 64 -10.13 7.09 -7.48
N ASN A 65 -10.32 5.80 -7.75
CA ASN A 65 -11.47 5.32 -8.51
C ASN A 65 -12.81 5.74 -7.88
N ARG A 66 -12.96 5.58 -6.57
CA ARG A 66 -14.19 5.99 -5.86
C ARG A 66 -14.46 7.49 -5.97
N ARG A 67 -13.43 8.34 -5.82
CA ARG A 67 -13.56 9.80 -5.95
C ARG A 67 -13.81 10.26 -7.39
N LEU A 68 -13.46 9.42 -8.36
CA LEU A 68 -13.69 9.65 -9.78
C LEU A 68 -15.08 9.23 -10.28
N GLY A 69 -15.96 8.72 -9.40
CA GLY A 69 -17.30 8.25 -9.77
C GLY A 69 -17.43 6.72 -9.87
N GLY A 70 -16.47 5.97 -9.35
CA GLY A 70 -16.58 4.52 -9.20
C GLY A 70 -16.62 3.79 -10.55
N SER A 71 -17.55 2.84 -10.69
CA SER A 71 -17.73 2.06 -11.92
C SER A 71 -18.12 2.91 -13.14
N SER A 72 -18.76 4.06 -12.91
CA SER A 72 -19.20 4.96 -13.99
C SER A 72 -18.06 5.87 -14.49
N SER A 73 -16.96 5.96 -13.74
CA SER A 73 -15.80 6.78 -14.08
C SER A 73 -15.18 6.36 -15.42
N TYR A 74 -15.21 5.07 -15.75
CA TYR A 74 -14.70 4.54 -17.02
C TYR A 74 -15.36 5.22 -18.23
N TYR A 75 -16.69 5.36 -18.26
CA TYR A 75 -17.42 5.96 -19.38
C TYR A 75 -17.10 7.44 -19.54
N PHE A 76 -16.99 8.16 -18.41
CA PHE A 76 -16.58 9.56 -18.43
C PHE A 76 -15.16 9.73 -18.97
N PHE A 77 -14.18 8.93 -18.51
CA PHE A 77 -12.81 9.02 -18.99
C PHE A 77 -12.63 8.62 -20.45
N TYR A 78 -13.49 7.74 -20.96
CA TYR A 78 -13.51 7.40 -22.37
C TYR A 78 -14.02 8.55 -23.27
N SER A 79 -14.81 9.47 -22.71
CA SER A 79 -15.32 10.65 -23.43
C SER A 79 -14.35 11.84 -23.44
N LEU A 80 -13.31 11.83 -22.60
CA LEU A 80 -12.34 12.93 -22.55
C LEU A 80 -11.36 12.85 -23.73
N PRO A 81 -10.94 14.00 -24.30
CA PRO A 81 -9.94 14.06 -25.36
C PRO A 81 -8.52 13.85 -24.81
N VAL A 82 -8.30 12.72 -24.13
CA VAL A 82 -7.05 12.39 -23.43
C VAL A 82 -6.63 10.98 -23.85
N SER A 83 -5.33 10.79 -24.07
CA SER A 83 -4.82 9.47 -24.44
C SER A 83 -4.98 8.47 -23.28
N LYS A 84 -5.45 7.25 -23.58
CA LYS A 84 -5.56 6.16 -22.60
C LYS A 84 -4.20 5.84 -21.96
N ARG A 85 -3.13 6.00 -22.73
CA ARG A 85 -1.75 5.83 -22.25
C ARG A 85 -1.39 6.87 -21.19
N ASP A 86 -1.74 8.14 -21.40
CA ASP A 86 -1.49 9.20 -20.42
C ASP A 86 -2.26 8.98 -19.12
N LEU A 87 -3.48 8.45 -19.25
CA LEU A 87 -4.34 8.13 -18.11
C LEU A 87 -3.76 6.97 -17.28
N LEU A 88 -3.35 5.89 -17.94
CA LEU A 88 -2.63 4.76 -17.33
C LEU A 88 -1.37 5.24 -16.61
N ASN A 89 -0.51 5.99 -17.31
CA ASN A 89 0.75 6.49 -16.78
C ASN A 89 0.52 7.40 -15.56
N ALA A 90 -0.48 8.29 -15.63
CA ALA A 90 -0.80 9.18 -14.51
C ALA A 90 -1.27 8.41 -13.28
N ASN A 91 -2.09 7.35 -13.45
CA ASN A 91 -2.56 6.54 -12.33
C ASN A 91 -1.45 5.70 -11.69
N TYR A 92 -0.59 5.07 -12.49
CA TYR A 92 0.58 4.34 -11.98
C TYR A 92 1.55 5.28 -11.25
N MET A 93 1.95 6.39 -11.88
CA MET A 93 2.89 7.34 -11.29
C MET A 93 2.36 7.95 -9.99
N THR A 94 1.07 8.30 -9.95
CA THR A 94 0.47 8.86 -8.73
C THR A 94 0.35 7.82 -7.62
N CYS A 95 0.03 6.57 -7.94
CA CYS A 95 0.02 5.48 -6.97
C CYS A 95 1.43 5.27 -6.37
N ILE A 96 2.45 5.13 -7.23
CA ILE A 96 3.84 4.91 -6.81
C ILE A 96 4.34 6.07 -5.95
N LEU A 97 4.14 7.32 -6.40
CA LEU A 97 4.59 8.51 -5.68
C LEU A 97 3.96 8.60 -4.29
N LEU A 98 2.65 8.42 -4.18
CA LEU A 98 1.95 8.50 -2.89
C LEU A 98 2.32 7.33 -1.98
N THR A 99 2.55 6.14 -2.54
CA THR A 99 2.99 4.96 -1.79
C THR A 99 4.35 5.22 -1.13
N PHE A 100 5.30 5.79 -1.88
CA PHE A 100 6.63 6.10 -1.33
C PHE A 100 6.58 7.21 -0.29
N ILE A 101 5.80 8.27 -0.51
CA ILE A 101 5.64 9.34 0.50
C ILE A 101 5.01 8.78 1.78
N GLY A 102 3.94 8.00 1.66
CA GLY A 102 3.28 7.38 2.81
C GLY A 102 4.21 6.42 3.55
N ALA A 103 4.94 5.57 2.83
CA ALA A 103 5.91 4.64 3.41
C ALA A 103 7.05 5.36 4.13
N LEU A 104 7.56 6.46 3.56
CA LEU A 104 8.57 7.30 4.19
C LEU A 104 8.06 7.85 5.52
N ILE A 105 6.84 8.40 5.55
CA ILE A 105 6.25 8.94 6.78
C ILE A 105 6.07 7.84 7.83
N ILE A 106 5.52 6.68 7.46
CA ILE A 106 5.35 5.55 8.38
C ILE A 106 6.72 5.12 8.96
N SER A 107 7.74 5.06 8.11
CA SER A 107 9.10 4.69 8.49
C SER A 107 9.77 5.73 9.41
N LEU A 108 9.56 7.03 9.18
CA LEU A 108 10.13 8.11 10.00
C LEU A 108 9.65 7.98 11.45
N TYR A 109 8.36 7.72 11.64
CA TYR A 109 7.78 7.57 12.97
C TYR A 109 8.11 6.23 13.64
N GLY A 110 8.88 5.35 12.98
CA GLY A 110 9.23 4.03 13.50
C GLY A 110 7.98 3.20 13.82
N TYR A 111 6.87 3.49 13.15
CA TYR A 111 5.57 2.96 13.53
C TYR A 111 5.44 1.52 13.06
N ASN A 112 5.73 0.62 13.99
CA ASN A 112 5.42 -0.79 13.86
C ASN A 112 4.12 -1.03 14.63
N THR A 113 2.99 -1.07 13.91
CA THR A 113 1.82 -1.76 14.47
C THR A 113 2.29 -3.12 14.94
N SER A 114 1.89 -3.55 16.12
CA SER A 114 2.13 -4.88 16.67
C SER A 114 1.65 -5.96 15.69
N THR A 115 2.47 -6.24 14.68
CA THR A 115 2.38 -7.40 13.84
C THR A 115 2.77 -8.55 14.75
N ILE A 116 1.82 -9.46 14.87
CA ILE A 116 1.83 -10.73 15.60
C ILE A 116 3.27 -11.13 16.00
N LYS A 117 3.70 -10.74 17.21
CA LYS A 117 4.94 -11.23 17.83
C LYS A 117 4.67 -12.62 18.39
N THR A 118 4.43 -13.60 17.52
CA THR A 118 4.68 -15.00 17.89
C THR A 118 6.11 -15.29 17.44
N ASP A 119 7.00 -15.34 18.42
CA ASP A 119 8.39 -15.81 18.37
C ASP A 119 9.13 -15.65 17.02
N SER A 120 9.45 -14.39 16.67
CA SER A 120 10.36 -13.94 15.59
C SER A 120 9.75 -13.56 14.24
N ILE A 121 8.44 -13.68 14.03
CA ILE A 121 7.83 -13.14 12.80
C ILE A 121 7.69 -11.62 12.91
N TYR A 122 8.45 -10.88 12.10
CA TYR A 122 8.26 -9.45 11.91
C TYR A 122 7.88 -9.16 10.45
N PHE A 123 6.66 -8.65 10.25
CA PHE A 123 6.26 -7.99 9.00
C PHE A 123 6.14 -6.50 9.29
N SER A 124 6.94 -5.68 8.63
CA SER A 124 6.92 -4.24 8.85
C SER A 124 5.66 -3.63 8.27
N THR A 125 5.03 -2.74 9.03
CA THR A 125 3.90 -1.93 8.56
C THR A 125 4.26 -1.15 7.29
N THR A 126 5.51 -0.65 7.19
CA THR A 126 6.03 0.05 6.01
C THR A 126 6.05 -0.85 4.77
N PHE A 127 6.60 -2.05 4.89
CA PHE A 127 6.65 -3.00 3.76
C PHE A 127 5.25 -3.48 3.39
N SER A 128 4.40 -3.78 4.37
CA SER A 128 2.99 -4.12 4.13
C SER A 128 2.23 -3.03 3.38
N PHE A 129 2.49 -1.75 3.70
CA PHE A 129 1.87 -0.61 3.03
C PHE A 129 2.30 -0.51 1.56
N ILE A 130 3.60 -0.70 1.27
CA ILE A 130 4.12 -0.70 -0.11
C ILE A 130 3.52 -1.87 -0.89
N VAL A 131 3.65 -3.08 -0.35
CA VAL A 131 3.16 -4.32 -0.97
C VAL A 131 1.67 -4.22 -1.26
N GLY A 132 0.88 -3.73 -0.31
CA GLY A 132 -0.56 -3.57 -0.50
C GLY A 132 -0.96 -2.48 -1.48
N ASN A 133 -0.14 -1.46 -1.71
CA ASN A 133 -0.41 -0.52 -2.80
C ASN A 133 0.00 -1.10 -4.16
N PHE A 134 1.14 -1.78 -4.23
CA PHE A 134 1.64 -2.34 -5.48
C PHE A 134 0.78 -3.48 -5.99
N PHE A 135 0.26 -4.34 -5.10
CA PHE A 135 -0.68 -5.38 -5.49
C PHE A 135 -2.08 -4.86 -5.82
N SER A 136 -2.44 -3.64 -5.42
CA SER A 136 -3.81 -3.14 -5.64
C SER A 136 -4.12 -3.00 -7.12
N ILE A 137 -3.13 -2.63 -7.93
CA ILE A 137 -3.27 -2.47 -9.37
C ILE A 137 -3.44 -3.82 -10.10
N PRO A 138 -2.51 -4.78 -9.98
CA PRO A 138 -2.64 -6.07 -10.67
C PRO A 138 -3.83 -6.90 -10.19
N ILE A 139 -4.24 -6.77 -8.93
CA ILE A 139 -5.36 -7.55 -8.38
C ILE A 139 -6.69 -6.90 -8.77
N ALA A 140 -6.89 -5.62 -8.46
CA ALA A 140 -8.21 -4.98 -8.57
C ALA A 140 -8.40 -4.10 -9.81
N PHE A 141 -7.34 -3.73 -10.52
CA PHE A 141 -7.37 -2.83 -11.67
C PHE A 141 -6.64 -3.42 -12.89
N SER A 142 -6.71 -4.74 -13.04
CA SER A 142 -5.91 -5.52 -13.99
C SER A 142 -6.20 -5.21 -15.47
N LYS A 143 -7.38 -4.68 -15.79
CA LYS A 143 -7.83 -4.40 -17.17
C LYS A 143 -7.60 -2.93 -17.57
N SER A 144 -7.99 -1.99 -16.71
CA SER A 144 -7.72 -0.55 -16.85
C SER A 144 -7.72 0.05 -15.45
N THR A 145 -6.86 1.04 -15.22
CA THR A 145 -6.79 1.76 -13.95
C THR A 145 -8.06 2.53 -13.59
N GLU A 146 -8.94 2.81 -14.57
CA GLU A 146 -10.25 3.44 -14.36
C GLU A 146 -11.36 2.43 -14.06
N ARG A 147 -11.15 1.15 -14.41
CA ARG A 147 -12.13 0.10 -14.20
C ARG A 147 -11.64 -0.86 -13.12
N LYS A 148 -12.09 -0.61 -11.89
CA LYS A 148 -12.00 -1.58 -10.82
C LYS A 148 -12.75 -2.85 -11.21
N ASP A 149 -12.18 -4.01 -10.92
CA ASP A 149 -12.93 -5.26 -11.01
C ASP A 149 -14.11 -5.23 -10.02
N ARG A 150 -15.29 -5.63 -10.49
CA ARG A 150 -16.52 -5.51 -9.69
C ARG A 150 -16.48 -6.44 -8.49
N ASP A 151 -15.81 -7.57 -8.65
CA ASP A 151 -15.81 -8.69 -7.70
C ASP A 151 -14.86 -8.48 -6.50
N ILE A 152 -14.08 -7.39 -6.49
CA ILE A 152 -13.09 -7.14 -5.44
C ILE A 152 -13.54 -5.95 -4.57
N PRO A 153 -14.18 -6.20 -3.41
CA PRO A 153 -14.51 -5.14 -2.47
C PRO A 153 -13.27 -4.62 -1.75
N TYR A 154 -13.25 -3.31 -1.48
CA TYR A 154 -12.09 -2.63 -0.87
C TYR A 154 -11.72 -3.20 0.50
N ILE A 155 -12.72 -3.46 1.36
CA ILE A 155 -12.48 -4.02 2.71
C ILE A 155 -11.89 -5.43 2.62
N ALA A 156 -12.44 -6.28 1.75
CA ALA A 156 -11.90 -7.62 1.55
C ALA A 156 -10.46 -7.59 1.00
N TYR A 157 -10.15 -6.62 0.14
CA TYR A 157 -8.78 -6.39 -0.33
C TYR A 157 -7.82 -6.06 0.82
N ILE A 158 -8.19 -5.11 1.70
CA ILE A 158 -7.37 -4.73 2.85
C ILE A 158 -7.13 -5.93 3.77
N VAL A 159 -8.21 -6.63 4.15
CA VAL A 159 -8.14 -7.82 5.02
C VAL A 159 -7.30 -8.91 4.36
N GLY A 160 -7.46 -9.10 3.05
CA GLY A 160 -6.70 -10.05 2.25
C GLY A 160 -5.20 -9.79 2.32
N ILE A 161 -4.76 -8.55 2.11
CA ILE A 161 -3.33 -8.21 2.11
C ILE A 161 -2.73 -8.10 3.51
N MET A 162 -3.44 -7.50 4.47
CA MET A 162 -2.87 -7.22 5.79
C MET A 162 -2.95 -8.41 6.76
N VAL A 163 -3.91 -9.31 6.56
CA VAL A 163 -4.17 -10.43 7.49
C VAL A 163 -4.00 -11.77 6.78
N VAL A 164 -4.77 -12.00 5.72
CA VAL A 164 -4.82 -13.33 5.07
C VAL A 164 -3.49 -13.70 4.42
N LEU A 165 -2.86 -12.77 3.70
CA LEU A 165 -1.60 -13.01 3.00
C LEU A 165 -0.44 -13.35 3.97
N PRO A 166 -0.15 -12.56 5.03
CA PRO A 166 0.86 -12.93 6.01
C PRO A 166 0.54 -14.23 6.74
N PHE A 167 -0.74 -14.48 7.07
CA PHE A 167 -1.14 -15.71 7.75
C PHE A 167 -0.94 -16.96 6.87
N THR A 168 -1.42 -16.92 5.63
CA THR A 168 -1.29 -18.03 4.68
C THR A 168 0.16 -18.35 4.36
N LEU A 169 1.00 -17.33 4.16
CA LEU A 169 2.44 -17.52 3.99
C LEU A 169 3.04 -18.18 5.24
N SER A 170 2.68 -17.76 6.44
CA SER A 170 3.20 -18.36 7.68
C SER A 170 2.92 -19.86 7.73
N VAL A 171 1.67 -20.26 7.43
CA VAL A 171 1.27 -21.67 7.39
C VAL A 171 2.08 -22.45 6.34
N ILE A 172 2.26 -21.89 5.14
CA ILE A 172 3.04 -22.53 4.06
C ILE A 172 4.50 -22.74 4.48
N PHE A 173 5.13 -21.73 5.08
CA PHE A 173 6.53 -21.82 5.49
C PHE A 173 6.74 -22.80 6.66
N ILE A 174 5.82 -22.85 7.63
CA ILE A 174 5.84 -23.87 8.70
C ILE A 174 5.71 -25.27 8.09
N LEU A 175 4.78 -25.44 7.14
CA LEU A 175 4.58 -26.73 6.48
C LEU A 175 5.84 -27.18 5.71
N ILE A 176 6.46 -26.27 4.95
CA ILE A 176 7.72 -26.55 4.24
C ILE A 176 8.82 -26.92 5.24
N ASN A 177 8.96 -26.17 6.33
CA ASN A 177 9.99 -26.43 7.34
C ASN A 177 9.78 -27.79 8.02
N TYR A 178 8.54 -28.12 8.36
CA TYR A 178 8.18 -29.40 8.96
C TYR A 178 8.48 -30.56 8.00
N LEU A 179 8.16 -30.43 6.71
CA LEU A 179 8.42 -31.48 5.72
C LEU A 179 9.89 -31.68 5.39
N THR A 180 10.72 -30.62 5.49
CA THR A 180 12.13 -30.66 5.07
C THR A 180 13.11 -30.91 6.22
N HIS A 181 12.83 -30.34 7.39
CA HIS A 181 13.73 -30.33 8.55
C HIS A 181 13.11 -30.94 9.80
N ASN A 182 11.86 -31.44 9.74
CA ASN A 182 11.10 -31.95 10.88
C ASN A 182 11.01 -30.95 12.04
N ASP A 183 10.99 -29.66 11.71
CA ASP A 183 10.93 -28.55 12.65
C ASP A 183 9.67 -27.72 12.39
N SER A 184 8.88 -27.52 13.44
CA SER A 184 7.65 -26.73 13.41
C SER A 184 7.87 -25.24 13.72
N HIS A 185 9.10 -24.83 14.05
CA HIS A 185 9.40 -23.42 14.27
C HIS A 185 9.39 -22.65 12.96
N ILE A 186 9.07 -21.36 13.05
CA ILE A 186 9.11 -20.47 11.91
C ILE A 186 10.55 -20.03 11.68
N PRO A 187 11.15 -20.34 10.52
CA PRO A 187 12.55 -20.01 10.28
C PRO A 187 12.73 -18.49 10.12
N MET A 188 13.84 -17.94 10.60
CA MET A 188 14.14 -16.50 10.50
C MET A 188 14.10 -15.97 9.06
N ILE A 189 14.41 -16.83 8.08
CA ILE A 189 14.32 -16.53 6.64
C ILE A 189 12.90 -16.09 6.21
N TYR A 190 11.88 -16.51 6.96
CA TYR A 190 10.49 -16.12 6.74
C TYR A 190 10.28 -14.61 6.91
N SER A 191 10.86 -13.99 7.95
CA SER A 191 10.73 -12.54 8.15
C SER A 191 11.43 -11.76 7.03
N TYR A 192 12.59 -12.24 6.55
CA TYR A 192 13.26 -11.65 5.38
C TYR A 192 12.40 -11.77 4.11
N PHE A 193 11.78 -12.94 3.90
CA PHE A 193 10.90 -13.15 2.76
C PHE A 193 9.65 -12.27 2.81
N LEU A 194 8.99 -12.15 3.97
CA LEU A 194 7.82 -11.29 4.14
C LEU A 194 8.13 -9.82 3.84
N ASN A 195 9.28 -9.31 4.27
CA ASN A 195 9.61 -7.90 4.07
C ASN A 195 10.20 -7.64 2.68
N TYR A 196 11.32 -8.27 2.36
CA TYR A 196 12.07 -8.01 1.13
C TYR A 196 11.55 -8.84 -0.05
N GLY A 197 11.24 -10.11 0.18
CA GLY A 197 10.72 -11.02 -0.85
C GLY A 197 9.38 -10.51 -1.41
N LEU A 198 8.41 -10.20 -0.56
CA LEU A 198 7.12 -9.66 -1.01
C LEU A 198 7.26 -8.27 -1.66
N LEU A 199 8.20 -7.44 -1.22
CA LEU A 199 8.46 -6.16 -1.90
C LEU A 199 8.96 -6.39 -3.33
N VAL A 200 9.90 -7.31 -3.54
CA VAL A 200 10.39 -7.66 -4.87
C VAL A 200 9.27 -8.25 -5.72
N VAL A 201 8.52 -9.22 -5.19
CA VAL A 201 7.39 -9.85 -5.90
C VAL A 201 6.34 -8.81 -6.28
N SER A 202 5.88 -7.99 -5.34
CA SER A 202 4.86 -6.96 -5.63
C SER A 202 5.33 -5.92 -6.65
N SER A 203 6.61 -5.55 -6.63
CA SER A 203 7.22 -4.67 -7.64
C SER A 203 7.24 -5.31 -9.02
N ILE A 204 7.63 -6.59 -9.13
CA ILE A 204 7.60 -7.34 -10.38
C ILE A 204 6.18 -7.41 -10.94
N PHE A 205 5.20 -7.76 -10.10
CA PHE A 205 3.79 -7.82 -10.52
C PHE A 205 3.26 -6.47 -10.99
N LEU A 206 3.63 -5.38 -10.33
CA LEU A 206 3.28 -4.02 -10.75
C LEU A 206 3.83 -3.71 -12.17
N VAL A 207 5.11 -4.01 -12.41
CA VAL A 207 5.76 -3.77 -13.72
C VAL A 207 5.17 -4.65 -14.81
N ILE A 208 5.01 -5.95 -14.55
CA ILE A 208 4.40 -6.89 -15.51
C ILE A 208 2.99 -6.42 -15.88
N ASN A 209 2.19 -6.02 -14.89
CA ASN A 209 0.83 -5.56 -15.15
C ASN A 209 0.81 -4.27 -15.98
N TYR A 210 1.70 -3.32 -15.69
CA TYR A 210 1.86 -2.12 -16.52
C TYR A 210 2.20 -2.46 -17.97
N LEU A 211 3.15 -3.39 -18.20
CA LEU A 211 3.54 -3.85 -19.54
C LEU A 211 2.39 -4.54 -20.28
N ILE A 212 1.58 -5.33 -19.58
CA ILE A 212 0.38 -5.96 -20.16
C ILE A 212 -0.65 -4.89 -20.54
N GLN A 213 -0.93 -3.93 -19.66
CA GLN A 213 -1.93 -2.88 -19.91
C GLN A 213 -1.50 -1.95 -21.05
N ILE A 214 -0.24 -1.51 -21.08
CA ILE A 214 0.24 -0.61 -22.13
C ILE A 214 0.24 -1.28 -23.51
N LYS A 215 0.51 -2.59 -23.58
CA LYS A 215 0.41 -3.38 -24.82
C LYS A 215 -1.03 -3.46 -25.32
N LYS A 216 -2.00 -3.56 -24.41
CA LYS A 216 -3.45 -3.58 -24.73
C LYS A 216 -3.98 -2.23 -25.20
N ILE A 217 -3.36 -1.12 -24.81
CA ILE A 217 -3.76 0.24 -25.24
C ILE A 217 -3.37 0.54 -26.71
N LYS A 218 -2.49 -0.25 -27.32
CA LYS A 218 -2.05 -0.08 -28.72
C LYS A 218 -3.05 -0.55 -29.79
N TYR A 219 -4.26 -0.92 -29.39
CA TYR A 219 -5.37 -1.26 -30.30
C TYR A 219 -6.61 -0.42 -29.96
#